data_AF-A0A0M4FNR8-F1
#
_entry.id   AF-A0A0M4FNR8-F1
#
_cell.length_a   1.000
_cell.length_b   1.000
_cell.length_c   1.000
_cell.angle_alpha   90.00
_cell.angle_beta   90.00
_cell.angle_gamma   90.00
#
_symmetry.space_group_name_H-M   'P 1'
#
loop_
_entity.id
_entity.type
_entity.pdbx_description
1 polymer ?
#
loop_
_entity_poly.entity_id
_entity_poly.type
_entity_poly.pdbx_seq_one_letter_code
_entity_poly.pdbx_strand_id
1 'polypeptide(L)'
;MTTIQLRHKEVISKLNEINQAVEGLSLRSPSASSLGDNKLDFTAKWLEREKNIHELVSQYKEAVLKNLEDTRDNVNTLKEQDQAIK
;
A
#
# COMPACT_ATOMS: atom_id res chain seq x y z
N MET A 1 -18.95 0.35 34.36
CA MET A 1 -17.85 0.85 33.51
C MET A 1 -17.65 -0.14 32.38
N THR A 2 -18.04 0.24 31.17
CA THR A 2 -17.83 -0.57 29.96
C THR A 2 -16.34 -0.49 29.60
N THR A 3 -15.60 -1.56 29.86
CA THR A 3 -14.23 -1.70 29.37
C THR A 3 -14.32 -1.75 27.84
N ILE A 4 -14.03 -0.63 27.18
CA ILE A 4 -13.83 -0.59 25.73
C ILE A 4 -12.51 -1.30 25.49
N GLN A 5 -12.53 -2.64 25.49
CA GLN A 5 -11.35 -3.42 25.15
C GLN A 5 -11.05 -3.17 23.67
N LEU A 6 -9.92 -2.51 23.40
CA LEU A 6 -9.39 -2.40 22.05
C LEU A 6 -9.29 -3.81 21.47
N ARG A 7 -9.99 -4.08 20.37
CA ARG A 7 -9.88 -5.35 19.63
C ARG A 7 -8.56 -5.41 18.86
N HIS A 8 -7.45 -5.20 19.56
CA HIS A 8 -6.10 -5.05 19.04
C HIS A 8 -5.75 -6.17 18.06
N LYS A 9 -6.06 -7.42 18.43
CA LYS A 9 -5.82 -8.59 17.59
C LYS A 9 -6.57 -8.55 16.25
N GLU A 10 -7.83 -8.10 16.24
CA GLU A 10 -8.63 -7.99 15.01
C GLU A 10 -8.14 -6.85 14.12
N VAL A 11 -7.74 -5.72 14.72
CA VAL A 11 -7.20 -4.58 13.98
C VAL A 11 -5.85 -4.91 13.35
N ILE A 12 -4.92 -5.54 14.10
CA ILE A 12 -3.62 -5.96 13.58
C ILE A 12 -3.78 -7.02 12.47
N SER A 13 -4.74 -7.95 12.60
CA SER A 13 -5.03 -8.92 11.54
C SER A 13 -5.43 -8.22 10.25
N LYS A 14 -6.38 -7.28 10.32
CA LYS A 14 -6.83 -6.52 9.14
C LYS A 14 -5.72 -5.67 8.53
N LEU A 15 -4.87 -5.04 9.35
CA LEU A 15 -3.71 -4.28 8.86
C LEU A 15 -2.73 -5.19 8.09
N ASN A 16 -2.50 -6.41 8.56
CA ASN A 16 -1.66 -7.38 7.84
C ASN A 16 -2.30 -7.83 6.52
N GLU A 17 -3.62 -8.07 6.48
CA GLU A 17 -4.33 -8.42 5.24
C GLU A 17 -4.22 -7.30 4.18
N ILE A 18 -4.35 -6.03 4.61
CA ILE A 18 -4.21 -4.88 3.70
C ILE A 18 -2.77 -4.77 3.20
N ASN A 19 -1.76 -4.96 4.06
CA ASN A 19 -0.35 -4.98 3.63
C ASN A 19 -0.12 -6.05 2.54
N GLN A 20 -0.59 -7.27 2.77
CA GLN A 20 -0.45 -8.35 1.77
C GLN A 20 -1.16 -8.04 0.45
N ALA A 21 -2.34 -7.43 0.51
CA ALA A 21 -3.07 -7.01 -0.70
C ALA A 21 -2.32 -5.90 -1.46
N VAL A 22 -1.70 -4.95 -0.75
CA VAL A 22 -0.93 -3.84 -1.33
C VAL A 22 0.39 -4.33 -1.94
N GLU A 23 1.09 -5.25 -1.28
CA GLU A 23 2.29 -5.90 -1.82
C GLU A 23 1.97 -6.74 -3.06
N GLY A 24 0.80 -7.40 -3.08
CA GLY A 24 0.33 -8.21 -4.21
C GLY A 24 -0.07 -7.41 -5.46
N LEU A 25 -0.22 -6.08 -5.37
CA LEU A 25 -0.59 -5.23 -6.52
C LEU A 25 0.58 -5.06 -7.49
N SER A 26 0.94 -6.08 -8.26
CA SER A 26 1.97 -5.94 -9.30
C SER A 26 1.35 -5.41 -10.60
N LEU A 27 1.70 -4.19 -11.00
CA LEU A 27 1.43 -3.74 -12.37
C LEU A 27 2.50 -4.30 -13.29
N ARG A 28 2.07 -5.05 -14.31
CA ARG A 28 2.95 -5.46 -15.39
C ARG A 28 3.44 -4.19 -16.09
N SER A 29 4.74 -3.94 -16.02
CA SER A 29 5.37 -2.90 -16.83
C SER A 29 5.36 -3.35 -18.29
N PRO A 30 4.98 -2.46 -19.22
CA PRO A 30 5.02 -2.79 -20.63
C PRO A 30 6.48 -2.99 -21.05
N SER A 31 6.78 -4.15 -21.62
CA SER A 31 8.12 -4.39 -22.14
C SER A 31 8.29 -3.61 -23.45
N ALA A 32 9.20 -2.65 -23.47
CA ALA A 32 9.60 -1.96 -24.70
C ALA A 32 10.09 -2.96 -25.77
N SER A 33 10.58 -4.12 -25.33
CA SER A 33 11.00 -5.25 -26.16
C SER A 33 9.85 -5.88 -26.97
N SER A 34 8.60 -5.74 -26.52
CA SER A 34 7.41 -6.29 -27.21
C SER A 34 6.95 -5.41 -28.39
N LEU A 35 7.48 -4.19 -28.51
CA LEU A 35 7.08 -3.23 -29.55
C LEU A 35 7.86 -3.39 -30.88
N GLY A 36 8.93 -4.18 -30.91
CA GLY A 36 9.78 -4.33 -32.09
C GLY A 36 10.32 -2.98 -32.60
N ASP A 37 10.42 -2.81 -33.92
CA ASP A 37 10.82 -1.55 -34.58
C ASP A 37 9.69 -0.50 -34.67
N ASN A 38 8.54 -0.74 -34.03
CA ASN A 38 7.36 0.11 -34.17
C ASN A 38 7.47 1.38 -33.29
N LYS A 39 8.34 2.29 -33.70
CA LYS A 39 8.53 3.63 -33.14
C LYS A 39 7.57 4.63 -33.79
N LEU A 40 6.28 4.45 -33.53
CA LEU A 40 5.28 5.49 -33.82
C LEU A 40 5.23 6.47 -32.63
N ASP A 41 4.91 7.74 -32.88
CA ASP A 41 4.71 8.75 -31.82
C ASP A 41 3.71 8.27 -30.75
N PHE A 42 2.71 7.48 -31.19
CA PHE A 42 1.74 6.83 -30.33
C PHE A 42 2.37 5.83 -29.35
N THR A 43 3.32 5.01 -29.79
CA THR A 43 3.95 4.00 -28.92
C THR A 43 4.87 4.63 -27.89
N ALA A 44 5.54 5.73 -28.24
CA ALA A 44 6.31 6.54 -27.29
C ALA A 44 5.43 7.16 -26.20
N LYS A 45 4.31 7.80 -26.58
CA LYS A 45 3.34 8.37 -25.63
C LYS A 45 2.68 7.30 -24.75
N TRP A 46 2.43 6.12 -25.31
CA TRP A 46 1.88 5.00 -24.55
C TRP A 46 2.86 4.49 -23.48
N LEU A 47 4.14 4.32 -23.83
CA LEU A 47 5.19 3.94 -22.87
C LEU A 47 5.37 4.99 -21.77
N GLU A 48 5.37 6.28 -22.13
CA GLU A 48 5.47 7.38 -21.16
C GLU A 48 4.28 7.39 -20.19
N ARG A 49 3.06 7.19 -20.72
CA ARG A 49 1.85 7.10 -19.89
C ARG A 49 1.90 5.90 -18.95
N GLU A 50 2.29 4.73 -19.43
CA GLU A 50 2.42 3.53 -18.60
C GLU A 50 3.48 3.71 -17.51
N LYS A 51 4.61 4.37 -17.83
CA LYS A 51 5.63 4.72 -16.84
C LYS A 51 5.06 5.65 -15.75
N ASN A 52 4.32 6.69 -16.14
CA ASN A 52 3.68 7.60 -15.19
C ASN A 52 2.64 6.88 -14.31
N ILE A 53 1.84 5.98 -14.88
CA ILE A 53 0.88 5.17 -14.12
C ILE A 53 1.62 4.28 -13.11
N HIS A 54 2.71 3.65 -13.53
CA HIS A 54 3.52 2.81 -12.66
C HIS A 54 4.10 3.63 -11.49
N GLU A 55 4.61 4.83 -11.76
CA GLU A 55 5.15 5.73 -10.74
C GLU A 55 4.07 6.19 -9.76
N LEU A 56 2.88 6.59 -10.26
CA LEU A 56 1.74 6.96 -9.42
C LEU A 56 1.27 5.82 -8.52
N VAL A 57 1.23 4.58 -9.03
CA VAL A 57 0.83 3.44 -8.23
C VAL A 57 1.90 3.09 -7.19
N SER A 58 3.19 3.20 -7.52
CA SER A 58 4.26 3.05 -6.53
C SER A 58 4.15 4.08 -5.40
N GLN A 59 3.96 5.36 -5.74
CA GLN A 59 3.77 6.42 -4.73
C GLN A 59 2.51 6.17 -3.87
N TYR A 60 1.42 5.73 -4.48
CA TYR A 60 0.20 5.37 -3.76
C TYR A 60 0.45 4.21 -2.79
N LYS A 61 1.18 3.16 -3.22
CA LYS A 61 1.55 2.05 -2.34
C LYS A 61 2.38 2.54 -1.15
N GLU A 62 3.41 3.34 -1.38
CA GLU A 62 4.25 3.89 -0.32
C GLU A 62 3.41 4.68 0.70
N ALA A 63 2.50 5.53 0.22
CA ALA A 63 1.61 6.29 1.09
C ALA A 63 0.67 5.39 1.90
N VAL A 64 0.12 4.33 1.30
CA VAL A 64 -0.76 3.37 1.99
C VAL A 64 0.02 2.56 3.03
N LEU A 65 1.20 2.04 2.67
CA LEU A 65 2.06 1.30 3.59
C LEU A 65 2.46 2.15 4.80
N LYS A 66 2.83 3.42 4.57
CA LYS A 66 3.13 4.36 5.64
C LYS A 66 1.94 4.60 6.56
N ASN A 67 0.75 4.86 6.01
CA ASN A 67 -0.46 5.05 6.81
C ASN A 67 -0.83 3.79 7.62
N LEU A 68 -0.57 2.59 7.07
CA LEU A 68 -0.77 1.32 7.78
C LEU A 68 0.21 1.17 8.95
N GLU A 69 1.47 1.54 8.76
CA GLU A 69 2.50 1.57 9.81
C GLU A 69 2.13 2.57 10.92
N ASP A 70 1.80 3.80 10.56
CA ASP A 70 1.36 4.84 11.50
C ASP A 70 0.11 4.38 12.30
N THR A 71 -0.84 3.72 11.63
CA THR A 71 -2.04 3.16 12.28
C THR A 71 -1.68 2.02 13.22
N ARG A 72 -0.73 1.15 12.84
CA ARG A 72 -0.26 0.04 13.66
C ARG A 72 0.41 0.55 14.94
N ASP A 73 1.27 1.54 14.83
CA ASP A 73 1.94 2.15 15.98
C ASP A 73 0.95 2.84 16.91
N ASN A 74 0.00 3.60 16.37
CA ASN A 74 -1.05 4.22 17.17
C ASN A 74 -1.89 3.18 17.93
N VAL A 75 -2.26 2.08 17.27
CA VAL A 75 -3.00 0.95 17.88
C VAL A 75 -2.17 0.26 18.97
N ASN A 76 -0.85 0.16 18.81
CA ASN A 76 0.05 -0.37 19.85
C ASN A 76 0.14 0.58 21.06
N THR A 77 0.37 1.88 20.82
CA THR A 77 0.42 2.89 21.89
C THR A 77 -0.88 2.93 22.68
N LEU A 78 -2.04 2.84 22.02
CA LEU A 78 -3.34 2.78 22.70
C LEU A 78 -3.47 1.54 23.60
N LYS A 79 -2.95 0.39 23.18
CA LYS A 79 -2.91 -0.82 24.01
C LYS A 79 -2.00 -0.65 25.22
N GLU A 80 -0.82 -0.07 25.05
CA GLU A 80 0.13 0.19 26.14
C GLU A 80 -0.47 1.15 27.17
N GLN A 81 -1.15 2.20 26.72
CA GLN A 81 -1.86 3.14 27.59
C GLN A 81 -2.99 2.45 28.37
N ASP A 82 -3.81 1.62 27.71
CA ASP A 82 -4.87 0.86 28.38
C ASP A 82 -4.31 -0.12 29.44
N GLN A 83 -3.12 -0.67 29.20
CA GLN A 83 -2.40 -1.52 30.16
C GLN A 83 -1.74 -0.75 31.30
N ALA A 84 -1.23 0.46 31.06
CA ALA A 84 -0.58 1.29 32.07
C ALA A 84 -1.56 2.01 33.01
N ILE A 85 -2.80 2.23 32.57
CA ILE A 85 -3.88 2.82 33.39
C ILE A 85 -4.48 1.78 34.36
N LYS A 86 -4.23 0.49 34.14
CA LYS A 86 -4.77 -0.62 34.92
C LYS A 86 -3.80 -1.08 36.02
#